data_AF-A0AAD9A4C1-F1
#
_entry.id   AF-A0AAD9A4C1-F1
#
_cell.length_a   1.000
_cell.length_b   1.000
_cell.length_c   1.000
_cell.angle_alpha   90.00
_cell.angle_beta   90.00
_cell.angle_gamma   90.00
#
_symmetry.space_group_name_H-M   'P 1'
#
loop_
_entity.id
_entity.type
_entity.pdbx_description
1 polymer ?
#
loop_
_entity_poly.entity_id
_entity_poly.type
_entity_poly.pdbx_seq_one_letter_code
_entity_poly.pdbx_strand_id
1 'polypeptide(L)'
;DWDPTQDGYVFRPEKPLAPTAAAEADADGGARRRERFYRQHAPLNKALAFLVTQAKFPVLRSEAWFVFALMCRAKDGAGVVIRALQVPGAFEALTEAITGRTFSGEDVEGKTPAAVQASSSSEAAIVGGEGNSMALVDGLGLEPQAADPSQAAGMKKVDRENGLVMVSELVRRHAEELPAVRRAAFEEMLREGGEMLAGEKGKET
;
A
#
# COMPACT_ATOMS: atom_id res chain seq x y z
N ASP A 1 16.62 -25.98 -2.43
CA ASP A 1 16.43 -25.99 -3.88
C ASP A 1 14.97 -26.07 -4.24
N TRP A 2 14.39 -24.93 -4.57
CA TRP A 2 13.07 -24.85 -5.19
C TRP A 2 13.29 -24.38 -6.64
N ASP A 3 12.87 -25.22 -7.59
CA ASP A 3 13.02 -24.98 -9.03
C ASP A 3 11.66 -24.54 -9.61
N PRO A 4 11.48 -23.23 -9.90
CA PRO A 4 10.22 -22.69 -10.42
C PRO A 4 9.82 -23.24 -11.79
N THR A 5 10.71 -23.95 -12.49
CA THR A 5 10.40 -24.55 -13.80
C THR A 5 9.62 -25.86 -13.67
N GLN A 6 9.53 -26.45 -12.48
CA GLN A 6 8.90 -27.76 -12.24
C GLN A 6 7.47 -27.70 -11.70
N ASP A 7 6.97 -26.53 -11.29
CA ASP A 7 5.68 -26.41 -10.59
C ASP A 7 4.47 -26.27 -11.54
N GLY A 8 4.66 -26.45 -12.86
CA GLY A 8 3.59 -26.51 -13.86
C GLY A 8 2.79 -25.22 -14.08
N TYR A 9 2.91 -24.22 -13.21
CA TYR A 9 2.26 -22.92 -13.31
C TYR A 9 3.11 -21.88 -14.06
N VAL A 10 3.67 -22.25 -15.21
CA VAL A 10 4.06 -21.25 -16.21
C VAL A 10 2.87 -21.08 -17.14
N PHE A 11 2.08 -20.03 -16.93
CA PHE A 11 1.00 -19.68 -17.86
C PHE A 11 1.61 -19.40 -19.24
N ARG A 12 1.61 -20.40 -20.11
CA ARG A 12 1.88 -20.26 -21.54
C ARG A 12 0.53 -20.24 -22.23
N PRO A 13 0.05 -19.07 -22.70
CA PRO A 13 -1.21 -19.02 -23.42
C PRO A 13 -1.10 -19.91 -24.68
N GLU A 14 -2.06 -20.81 -24.86
CA GLU A 14 -2.09 -21.77 -25.99
C GLU A 14 -2.17 -21.07 -27.36
N LYS A 15 -2.64 -19.82 -27.37
CA LYS A 15 -2.61 -18.94 -28.54
C LYS A 15 -1.65 -17.79 -28.26
N PRO A 16 -0.86 -17.34 -29.27
CA PRO A 16 -0.17 -16.07 -29.17
C PRO A 16 -1.15 -14.99 -28.71
N LEU A 17 -0.73 -14.18 -27.73
CA LEU A 17 -1.52 -13.04 -27.29
C LEU A 17 -1.98 -12.27 -28.53
N ALA A 18 -3.26 -11.88 -28.57
CA ALA A 18 -3.77 -11.10 -29.67
C ALA A 18 -2.83 -9.90 -29.91
N PRO A 19 -2.59 -9.48 -31.16
CA PRO A 19 -1.71 -8.35 -31.44
C PRO A 19 -2.14 -7.07 -30.70
N THR A 20 -3.43 -6.97 -30.33
CA THR A 20 -3.94 -5.96 -29.40
C THR A 20 -3.37 -6.13 -27.99
N ALA A 21 -3.39 -7.32 -27.38
CA ALA A 21 -2.80 -7.56 -26.05
C ALA A 21 -1.26 -7.36 -26.03
N ALA A 22 -0.57 -7.64 -27.14
CA ALA A 22 0.86 -7.35 -27.29
C ALA A 22 1.13 -5.84 -27.48
N ALA A 23 0.33 -5.15 -28.29
CA ALA A 23 0.37 -3.69 -28.44
C ALA A 23 -0.16 -2.93 -27.19
N GLU A 24 -0.87 -3.63 -26.30
CA GLU A 24 -1.28 -3.11 -25.01
C GLU A 24 -0.18 -3.20 -23.96
N ALA A 25 0.80 -4.08 -24.17
CA ALA A 25 2.07 -4.13 -23.45
C ALA A 25 3.09 -3.13 -24.02
N ASP A 26 2.85 -2.54 -25.21
CA ASP A 26 3.57 -1.36 -25.67
C ASP A 26 3.21 -0.16 -24.77
N ALA A 27 4.27 0.47 -24.25
CA ALA A 27 4.27 1.30 -23.05
C ALA A 27 3.35 2.54 -23.04
N ASP A 28 2.71 2.92 -24.15
CA ASP A 28 1.81 4.10 -24.23
C ASP A 28 0.32 3.74 -24.02
N GLY A 29 -0.14 2.59 -24.52
CA GLY A 29 -1.54 2.17 -24.41
C GLY A 29 -1.95 1.87 -22.97
N GLY A 30 -1.07 1.14 -22.25
CA GLY A 30 -1.26 0.84 -20.84
C GLY A 30 -1.27 2.10 -19.96
N ALA A 31 -0.35 3.05 -20.20
CA ALA A 31 -0.26 4.29 -19.44
C ALA A 31 -1.52 5.15 -19.59
N ARG A 32 -2.02 5.34 -20.82
CA ARG A 32 -3.25 6.11 -21.07
C ARG A 32 -4.49 5.48 -20.45
N ARG A 33 -4.60 4.15 -20.47
CA ARG A 33 -5.71 3.44 -19.81
C ARG A 33 -5.67 3.61 -18.30
N ARG A 34 -4.49 3.48 -17.67
CA ARG A 34 -4.34 3.73 -16.22
C ARG A 34 -4.64 5.17 -15.85
N GLU A 35 -4.13 6.15 -16.60
CA GLU A 35 -4.42 7.57 -16.33
C GLU A 35 -5.93 7.84 -16.40
N ARG A 36 -6.61 7.31 -17.43
CA ARG A 36 -8.07 7.40 -17.55
C ARG A 36 -8.76 6.75 -16.36
N PHE A 37 -8.32 5.56 -15.96
CA PHE A 37 -8.88 4.84 -14.81
C PHE A 37 -8.74 5.66 -13.52
N TYR A 38 -7.56 6.20 -13.22
CA TYR A 38 -7.33 7.03 -12.04
C TYR A 38 -8.16 8.32 -12.04
N ARG A 39 -8.35 8.94 -13.21
CA ARG A 39 -9.20 10.14 -13.35
C ARG A 39 -10.68 9.82 -13.10
N GLN A 40 -11.16 8.67 -13.58
CA GLN A 40 -12.54 8.24 -13.38
C GLN A 40 -12.82 7.83 -11.93
N HIS A 41 -11.83 7.28 -11.23
CA HIS A 41 -11.93 6.81 -9.86
C HIS A 41 -11.23 7.78 -8.90
N ALA A 42 -11.62 9.06 -8.94
CA ALA A 42 -11.03 10.11 -8.10
C ALA A 42 -10.94 9.75 -6.59
N PRO A 43 -11.90 9.02 -5.96
CA PRO A 43 -11.82 8.62 -4.56
C PRO A 43 -10.78 7.52 -4.25
N LEU A 44 -10.12 6.94 -5.24
CA LEU A 44 -9.15 5.84 -5.06
C LEU A 44 -8.06 6.19 -4.04
N ASN A 45 -7.62 7.45 -4.01
CA ASN A 45 -6.62 7.92 -3.05
C ASN A 45 -7.07 7.75 -1.58
N LYS A 46 -8.37 7.83 -1.28
CA LYS A 46 -8.91 7.62 0.06
C LYS A 46 -8.83 6.15 0.48
N ALA A 47 -9.17 5.23 -0.43
CA ALA A 47 -9.04 3.79 -0.18
C ALA A 47 -7.57 3.40 0.04
N LEU A 48 -6.67 3.91 -0.81
CA LEU A 48 -5.23 3.70 -0.67
C LEU A 48 -4.68 4.27 0.64
N ALA A 49 -5.10 5.48 1.03
CA ALA A 49 -4.74 6.07 2.32
C ALA A 49 -5.27 5.27 3.52
N PHE A 50 -6.47 4.69 3.40
CA PHE A 50 -7.02 3.82 4.43
C PHE A 50 -6.14 2.58 4.64
N LEU A 51 -5.61 1.97 3.57
CA LEU A 51 -4.75 0.78 3.68
C LEU A 51 -3.44 1.08 4.41
N VAL A 52 -2.76 2.17 4.05
CA VAL A 52 -1.46 2.51 4.64
C VAL A 52 -1.54 2.98 6.11
N THR A 53 -2.73 3.35 6.57
CA THR A 53 -2.99 3.77 7.96
C THR A 53 -3.47 2.61 8.86
N GLN A 54 -3.61 1.39 8.33
CA GLN A 54 -4.05 0.24 9.13
C GLN A 54 -2.96 -0.26 10.10
N ALA A 55 -3.24 -0.21 11.41
CA ALA A 55 -2.38 -0.83 12.43
C ALA A 55 -2.74 -2.30 12.73
N LYS A 56 -4.02 -2.68 12.54
CA LYS A 56 -4.51 -4.05 12.82
C LYS A 56 -3.96 -5.10 11.85
N PHE A 57 -3.66 -4.68 10.62
CA PHE A 57 -3.25 -5.58 9.53
C PHE A 57 -1.89 -5.12 8.94
N PRO A 58 -0.78 -5.39 9.64
CA PRO A 58 0.55 -4.89 9.23
C PRO A 58 0.98 -5.43 7.86
N VAL A 59 0.65 -6.68 7.53
CA VAL A 59 0.94 -7.26 6.20
C VAL A 59 0.23 -6.48 5.09
N LEU A 60 -1.05 -6.16 5.26
CA LEU A 60 -1.82 -5.37 4.31
C LEU A 60 -1.21 -3.97 4.12
N ARG A 61 -0.77 -3.35 5.22
CA ARG A 61 -0.07 -2.07 5.19
C ARG A 61 1.23 -2.15 4.40
N SER A 62 2.05 -3.18 4.62
CA SER A 62 3.32 -3.39 3.90
C SER A 62 3.12 -3.60 2.41
N GLU A 63 2.13 -4.39 2.02
CA GLU A 63 1.76 -4.56 0.61
C GLU A 63 1.26 -3.25 -0.01
N ALA A 64 0.52 -2.43 0.74
CA ALA A 64 0.11 -1.12 0.26
C ALA A 64 1.30 -0.18 0.00
N TRP A 65 2.32 -0.18 0.87
CA TRP A 65 3.56 0.56 0.61
C TRP A 65 4.32 0.05 -0.62
N PHE A 66 4.40 -1.27 -0.78
CA PHE A 66 4.97 -1.88 -1.97
C PHE A 66 4.24 -1.43 -3.25
N VAL A 67 2.90 -1.47 -3.25
CA VAL A 67 2.08 -1.00 -4.37
C VAL A 67 2.32 0.49 -4.64
N PHE A 68 2.43 1.33 -3.61
CA PHE A 68 2.74 2.75 -3.81
C PHE A 68 4.11 2.93 -4.49
N ALA A 69 5.13 2.17 -4.06
CA ALA A 69 6.44 2.19 -4.68
C ALA A 69 6.39 1.81 -6.17
N LEU A 70 5.57 0.82 -6.55
CA LEU A 70 5.35 0.46 -7.95
C LEU A 70 4.62 1.57 -8.72
N MET A 71 3.56 2.14 -8.14
CA MET A 71 2.78 3.21 -8.75
C MET A 71 3.64 4.45 -9.04
N CYS A 72 4.52 4.82 -8.11
CA CYS A 72 5.43 5.97 -8.25
C CYS A 72 6.43 5.84 -9.40
N ARG A 73 6.60 4.68 -10.03
CA ARG A 73 7.47 4.54 -11.22
C ARG A 73 6.91 5.23 -12.46
N ALA A 74 5.61 5.54 -12.47
CA ALA A 74 4.93 6.23 -13.55
C ALA A 74 4.22 7.49 -13.04
N LYS A 75 4.12 8.52 -13.91
CA LYS A 75 3.60 9.85 -13.55
C LYS A 75 2.14 9.81 -13.07
N ASP A 76 1.29 9.06 -13.77
CA ASP A 76 -0.11 8.87 -13.45
C ASP A 76 -0.30 8.20 -12.07
N GLY A 77 0.53 7.21 -11.75
CA GLY A 77 0.52 6.53 -10.46
C GLY A 77 1.07 7.40 -9.32
N ALA A 78 2.19 8.09 -9.56
CA ALA A 78 2.77 9.04 -8.60
C ALA A 78 1.77 10.11 -8.19
N GLY A 79 1.02 10.67 -9.15
CA GLY A 79 -0.04 11.64 -8.86
C GLY A 79 -1.14 11.10 -7.94
N VAL A 80 -1.50 9.82 -8.05
CA VAL A 80 -2.46 9.18 -7.12
C VAL A 80 -1.85 9.05 -5.73
N VAL A 81 -0.60 8.60 -5.62
CA VAL A 81 0.10 8.44 -4.33
C VAL A 81 0.27 9.79 -3.63
N ILE A 82 0.66 10.85 -4.35
CA ILE A 82 0.77 12.21 -3.78
C ILE A 82 -0.57 12.66 -3.19
N ARG A 83 -1.69 12.40 -3.87
CA ARG A 83 -3.05 12.69 -3.33
C ARG A 83 -3.45 11.77 -2.19
N ALA A 84 -2.95 10.53 -2.14
CA ALA A 84 -3.19 9.63 -1.02
C ALA A 84 -2.46 10.12 0.24
N LEU A 85 -1.22 10.59 0.10
CA LEU A 85 -0.43 11.16 1.20
C LEU A 85 -0.95 12.52 1.69
N GLN A 86 -1.90 13.15 0.98
CA GLN A 86 -2.62 14.34 1.46
C GLN A 86 -3.81 13.99 2.36
N VAL A 87 -4.24 12.72 2.38
CA VAL A 87 -5.29 12.27 3.30
C VAL A 87 -4.73 12.26 4.72
N PRO A 88 -5.48 12.76 5.73
CA PRO A 88 -5.00 12.79 7.12
C PRO A 88 -4.53 11.42 7.60
N GLY A 89 -3.39 11.39 8.31
CA GLY A 89 -2.80 10.18 8.86
C GLY A 89 -1.86 9.43 7.90
N ALA A 90 -2.03 9.58 6.58
CA ALA A 90 -1.25 8.81 5.61
C ALA A 90 0.23 9.25 5.55
N PHE A 91 0.49 10.55 5.70
CA PHE A 91 1.87 11.07 5.71
C PHE A 91 2.57 10.79 7.05
N GLU A 92 1.83 10.86 8.15
CA GLU A 92 2.30 10.49 9.48
C GLU A 92 2.68 9.00 9.50
N ALA A 93 1.81 8.14 8.95
CA ALA A 93 2.08 6.70 8.81
C ALA A 93 3.31 6.42 7.94
N LEU A 94 3.54 7.18 6.86
CA LEU A 94 4.75 7.07 6.06
C LEU A 94 6.00 7.46 6.86
N THR A 95 5.91 8.56 7.61
CA THR A 95 7.04 9.05 8.39
C THR A 95 7.39 8.06 9.50
N GLU A 96 6.39 7.52 10.19
CA GLU A 96 6.57 6.44 11.17
C GLU A 96 7.17 5.18 10.52
N ALA A 97 6.66 4.77 9.36
CA ALA A 97 7.18 3.60 8.63
C ALA A 97 8.67 3.74 8.29
N ILE A 98 9.11 4.92 7.87
CA ILE A 98 10.51 5.15 7.46
C ILE A 98 11.41 5.39 8.67
N THR A 99 11.03 6.30 9.56
CA THR A 99 11.91 6.80 10.62
C THR A 99 11.67 6.14 11.97
N GLY A 100 10.60 5.35 12.12
CA GLY A 100 10.17 4.79 13.40
C GLY A 100 9.66 5.85 14.40
N ARG A 101 9.51 7.11 13.99
CA ARG A 101 9.03 8.19 14.87
C ARG A 101 7.50 8.14 14.91
N THR A 102 6.94 7.88 16.10
CA THR A 102 5.50 8.01 16.33
C THR A 102 5.17 9.47 16.64
N PHE A 103 4.17 10.03 15.95
CA PHE A 103 3.71 11.41 16.21
C PHE A 103 2.77 11.52 17.42
N SER A 104 2.35 10.39 17.99
CA SER A 104 1.82 10.33 19.34
C SER A 104 2.99 10.27 20.32
N GLY A 105 3.16 11.34 21.10
CA GLY A 105 4.04 11.32 22.27
C GLY A 105 3.49 10.35 23.30
N GLU A 106 3.89 9.09 23.20
CA GLU A 106 3.63 8.06 24.19
C GLU A 106 4.61 6.91 23.93
N ASP A 107 5.75 6.96 24.61
CA ASP A 107 6.52 5.77 24.95
C ASP A 107 5.59 4.82 25.71
N VAL A 108 4.93 3.91 25.00
CA VAL A 108 4.13 2.84 25.61
C VAL A 108 4.81 1.53 25.27
N GLU A 109 5.82 1.21 26.08
CA GLU A 109 6.07 -0.18 26.45
C GLU A 109 4.75 -0.81 26.91
N GLY A 110 4.29 -1.84 26.20
CA GLY A 110 3.48 -2.89 26.81
C GLY A 110 1.99 -2.62 27.04
N LYS A 111 1.26 -1.90 26.17
CA LYS A 111 -0.21 -2.00 26.13
C LYS A 111 -0.72 -2.26 24.73
N THR A 112 -1.28 -3.46 24.54
CA THR A 112 -2.15 -3.83 23.42
C THR A 112 -3.23 -2.76 23.22
N PRO A 113 -3.40 -2.18 22.01
CA PRO A 113 -4.48 -1.23 21.79
C PRO A 113 -5.81 -1.99 21.79
N ALA A 114 -6.69 -1.60 22.71
CA ALA A 114 -8.08 -2.05 22.71
C ALA A 114 -8.72 -1.70 21.36
N ALA A 115 -9.38 -2.69 20.76
CA ALA A 115 -10.11 -2.57 19.52
C ALA A 115 -11.10 -1.40 19.61
N VAL A 116 -10.93 -0.40 18.74
CA VAL A 116 -11.91 0.66 18.54
C VAL A 116 -13.10 0.01 17.81
N GLN A 117 -14.12 -0.40 18.56
CA GLN A 117 -15.41 -0.80 18.00
C GLN A 117 -16.03 0.43 17.35
N ALA A 118 -15.99 0.49 16.02
CA ALA A 118 -16.79 1.44 15.25
C ALA A 118 -18.23 0.94 15.23
N SER A 119 -19.03 1.36 16.21
CA SER A 119 -20.47 1.22 16.20
C SER A 119 -21.05 2.14 15.12
N SER A 120 -21.21 1.65 13.90
CA SER A 120 -22.03 2.33 12.88
C SER A 120 -23.38 1.64 12.77
N SER A 121 -24.32 2.05 13.63
CA SER A 121 -25.74 1.86 13.40
C SER A 121 -26.18 2.79 12.27
N SER A 122 -26.27 2.26 11.04
CA SER A 122 -26.96 2.93 9.94
C SER A 122 -27.97 1.95 9.35
N GLU A 123 -29.23 2.11 9.78
CA GLU A 123 -30.40 1.58 9.08
C GLU A 123 -30.40 2.13 7.65
N ALA A 124 -30.09 1.26 6.69
CA ALA A 124 -30.44 1.46 5.30
C ALA A 124 -31.40 0.34 4.92
N ALA A 125 -32.67 0.71 4.72
CA ALA A 125 -33.72 -0.18 4.26
C ALA A 125 -33.33 -0.80 2.91
N ILE A 126 -33.09 -2.11 2.90
CA ILE A 126 -32.92 -2.90 1.68
C ILE A 126 -34.31 -3.33 1.17
N VAL A 127 -34.76 -2.69 0.10
CA VAL A 127 -35.88 -3.18 -0.71
C VAL A 127 -35.38 -4.39 -1.50
N GLY A 128 -36.19 -5.45 -1.49
CA GLY A 128 -35.81 -6.82 -1.78
C GLY A 128 -35.39 -7.15 -3.22
N GLY A 129 -34.68 -8.26 -3.30
CA GLY A 129 -34.38 -9.02 -4.52
C GLY A 129 -33.81 -10.38 -4.12
N GLU A 130 -34.57 -11.44 -4.37
CA GLU A 130 -34.33 -12.81 -3.92
C GLU A 130 -32.99 -13.40 -4.37
N GLY A 131 -32.24 -13.97 -3.42
CA GLY A 131 -31.01 -14.73 -3.65
C GLY A 131 -30.49 -15.32 -2.34
N ASN A 132 -30.94 -16.52 -2.00
CA ASN A 132 -30.77 -17.26 -0.73
C ASN A 132 -29.32 -17.65 -0.34
N SER A 133 -28.29 -16.98 -0.88
CA SER A 133 -26.88 -17.22 -0.54
C SER A 133 -26.31 -16.19 0.45
N MET A 134 -26.82 -14.96 0.46
CA MET A 134 -26.26 -13.89 1.31
C MET A 134 -26.58 -14.12 2.80
N ALA A 135 -27.77 -14.64 3.10
CA ALA A 135 -28.21 -14.99 4.46
C ALA A 135 -27.44 -16.16 5.08
N LEU A 136 -26.88 -17.07 4.26
CA LEU A 136 -26.08 -18.19 4.76
C LEU A 136 -24.71 -17.72 5.27
N VAL A 137 -24.12 -16.71 4.63
CA VAL A 137 -22.80 -16.16 4.99
C VAL A 137 -22.90 -15.25 6.21
N ASP A 138 -23.98 -14.48 6.33
CA ASP A 138 -24.22 -13.57 7.46
C ASP A 138 -24.36 -14.33 8.81
N GLY A 139 -24.85 -15.57 8.77
CA GLY A 139 -24.94 -16.46 9.94
C GLY A 139 -23.62 -17.13 10.36
N LEU A 140 -22.54 -17.01 9.57
CA LEU A 140 -21.25 -17.65 9.87
C LEU A 140 -20.32 -16.78 10.71
N GLY A 141 -20.66 -15.51 10.95
CA GLY A 141 -19.86 -14.60 11.78
C GLY A 141 -18.41 -14.44 11.30
N LEU A 142 -18.18 -14.50 9.98
CA LEU A 142 -16.84 -14.43 9.39
C LEU A 142 -16.32 -12.99 9.43
N GLU A 143 -15.16 -12.80 10.05
CA GLU A 143 -14.41 -11.53 10.00
C GLU A 143 -13.11 -11.69 9.20
N PRO A 144 -12.60 -10.61 8.57
CA PRO A 144 -11.27 -10.59 7.99
C PRO A 144 -10.21 -11.06 9.01
N GLN A 145 -9.48 -12.13 8.66
CA GLN A 145 -8.48 -12.71 9.54
C GLN A 145 -7.19 -11.87 9.51
N ALA A 146 -6.62 -11.61 10.69
CA ALA A 146 -5.32 -11.00 10.81
C ALA A 146 -4.20 -12.03 10.63
N ALA A 147 -3.11 -11.64 9.98
CA ALA A 147 -1.89 -12.43 9.94
C ALA A 147 -1.34 -12.67 11.36
N ASP A 148 -0.61 -13.77 11.56
CA ASP A 148 0.02 -14.13 12.83
C ASP A 148 0.89 -12.96 13.35
N PRO A 149 0.78 -12.57 14.64
CA PRO A 149 1.66 -11.59 15.28
C PRO A 149 3.16 -11.83 15.05
N SER A 150 3.60 -13.09 14.86
CA SER A 150 4.99 -13.41 14.52
C SER A 150 5.44 -12.80 13.19
N GLN A 151 4.51 -12.65 12.23
CA GLN A 151 4.77 -12.01 10.94
C GLN A 151 4.85 -10.49 11.06
N ALA A 152 4.18 -9.88 12.07
CA ALA A 152 4.13 -8.44 12.26
C ALA A 152 5.49 -7.80 12.61
N ALA A 153 6.37 -8.53 13.30
CA ALA A 153 7.68 -8.02 13.71
C ALA A 153 8.60 -7.71 12.51
N GLY A 154 8.57 -8.56 11.47
CA GLY A 154 9.32 -8.35 10.23
C GLY A 154 8.74 -7.23 9.35
N MET A 155 7.43 -6.97 9.46
CA MET A 155 6.76 -6.00 8.60
C MET A 155 7.23 -4.56 8.79
N LYS A 156 7.74 -4.18 9.97
CA LYS A 156 8.30 -2.83 10.17
C LYS A 156 9.53 -2.55 9.30
N LYS A 157 10.41 -3.55 9.14
CA LYS A 157 11.58 -3.45 8.25
C LYS A 157 11.13 -3.35 6.79
N VAL A 158 10.14 -4.17 6.41
CA VAL A 158 9.56 -4.17 5.06
C VAL A 158 8.86 -2.84 4.73
N ASP A 159 8.08 -2.29 5.67
CA ASP A 159 7.44 -0.98 5.57
C ASP A 159 8.47 0.12 5.28
N ARG A 160 9.58 0.12 6.03
CA ARG A 160 10.68 1.08 5.84
C ARG A 160 11.29 0.98 4.45
N GLU A 161 11.66 -0.23 4.02
CA GLU A 161 12.28 -0.45 2.71
C GLU A 161 11.34 -0.02 1.57
N ASN A 162 10.08 -0.45 1.61
CA ASN A 162 9.08 -0.09 0.60
C ASN A 162 8.79 1.41 0.59
N GLY A 163 8.64 2.02 1.77
CA GLY A 163 8.45 3.46 1.94
C GLY A 163 9.62 4.26 1.36
N LEU A 164 10.87 3.85 1.64
CA LEU A 164 12.06 4.50 1.08
C LEU A 164 12.14 4.37 -0.43
N VAL A 165 11.82 3.20 -1.00
CA VAL A 165 11.79 3.03 -2.46
C VAL A 165 10.74 3.97 -3.06
N MET A 166 9.52 4.03 -2.49
CA MET A 166 8.48 4.94 -2.94
C MET A 166 8.94 6.40 -2.91
N VAL A 167 9.48 6.86 -1.77
CA VAL A 167 9.98 8.24 -1.62
C VAL A 167 11.10 8.53 -2.59
N SER A 168 12.01 7.58 -2.83
CA SER A 168 13.11 7.73 -3.78
C SER A 168 12.60 7.90 -5.22
N GLU A 169 11.55 7.19 -5.62
CA GLU A 169 10.93 7.35 -6.93
C GLU A 169 10.24 8.70 -7.07
N LEU A 170 9.53 9.17 -6.04
CA LEU A 170 8.91 10.50 -6.02
C LEU A 170 9.94 11.62 -6.16
N VAL A 171 11.01 11.60 -5.37
CA VAL A 171 12.06 12.63 -5.40
C VAL A 171 12.89 12.55 -6.69
N ARG A 172 13.15 11.35 -7.21
CA ARG A 172 14.00 11.20 -8.40
C ARG A 172 13.28 11.51 -9.71
N ARG A 173 11.99 11.20 -9.82
CA ARG A 173 11.24 11.26 -11.09
C ARG A 173 10.17 12.33 -11.14
N HIS A 174 9.65 12.77 -9.99
CA HIS A 174 8.45 13.62 -9.91
C HIS A 174 8.65 14.79 -8.94
N ALA A 175 9.89 15.24 -8.74
CA ALA A 175 10.23 16.30 -7.80
C ALA A 175 9.51 17.62 -8.11
N GLU A 176 9.24 17.88 -9.39
CA GLU A 176 8.54 19.05 -9.89
C GLU A 176 7.04 19.06 -9.56
N GLU A 177 6.46 17.88 -9.28
CA GLU A 177 5.05 17.77 -8.87
C GLU A 177 4.85 18.00 -7.37
N LEU A 178 5.95 18.06 -6.61
CA LEU A 178 5.92 18.16 -5.16
C LEU A 178 6.03 19.62 -4.70
N PRO A 179 5.20 20.06 -3.74
CA PRO A 179 5.44 21.30 -3.02
C PRO A 179 6.83 21.28 -2.36
N ALA A 180 7.56 22.41 -2.37
CA ALA A 180 8.93 22.49 -1.87
C ALA A 180 9.10 21.93 -0.43
N VAL A 181 8.14 22.22 0.46
CA VAL A 181 8.12 21.70 1.83
C VAL A 181 7.99 20.18 1.86
N ARG A 182 7.13 19.60 1.01
CA ARG A 182 6.96 18.14 0.91
C ARG A 182 8.21 17.46 0.36
N ARG A 183 8.83 18.07 -0.65
CA ARG A 183 10.08 17.58 -1.22
C ARG A 183 11.20 17.56 -0.17
N ALA A 184 11.36 18.64 0.59
CA ALA A 184 12.36 18.70 1.66
C ALA A 184 12.14 17.62 2.73
N ALA A 185 10.89 17.40 3.15
CA ALA A 185 10.55 16.34 4.09
C ALA A 185 10.88 14.93 3.55
N PHE A 186 10.64 14.68 2.26
CA PHE A 186 11.02 13.42 1.62
C PHE A 186 12.53 13.23 1.51
N GLU A 187 13.28 14.28 1.18
CA GLU A 187 14.75 14.25 1.16
C GLU A 187 15.31 13.96 2.56
N GLU A 188 14.71 14.52 3.61
CA GLU A 188 15.06 14.22 5.00
C GLU A 188 14.77 12.75 5.36
N MET A 189 13.59 12.24 5.01
CA MET A 189 13.22 10.82 5.22
C MET A 189 14.19 9.87 4.51
N LEU A 190 14.61 10.18 3.28
CA LEU A 190 15.57 9.36 2.53
C LEU A 190 16.93 9.29 3.24
N ARG A 191 17.38 10.42 3.80
CA ARG A 191 18.63 10.48 4.55
C ARG A 191 18.53 9.65 5.84
N GLU A 192 17.54 9.94 6.68
CA GLU A 192 17.37 9.27 7.98
C GLU A 192 17.09 7.77 7.85
N GLY A 193 16.12 7.39 7.01
CA GLY A 193 15.79 5.98 6.81
C GLY A 193 16.91 5.19 6.11
N GLY A 194 17.67 5.85 5.23
CA GLY A 194 18.85 5.26 4.60
C GLY A 194 19.97 4.95 5.59
N GLU A 195 20.24 5.86 6.53
CA GLU A 195 21.19 5.65 7.63
C GLU A 195 20.79 4.46 8.52
N MET A 196 19.49 4.33 8.83
CA MET A 196 18.96 3.21 9.62
C MET A 196 19.17 1.85 8.93
N LEU A 197 18.83 1.75 7.63
CA LEU A 197 19.03 0.50 6.88
C LEU A 197 20.51 0.13 6.71
N ALA A 198 21.40 1.12 6.56
CA ALA A 198 22.84 0.89 6.51
C ALA A 198 23.36 0.33 7.84
N GLY A 199 22.88 0.89 8.97
CA GLY A 199 23.22 0.41 10.31
C GLY A 199 22.69 -0.99 10.63
N GLU A 200 21.52 -1.37 10.08
CA GLU A 200 20.97 -2.72 10.21
C GLU A 200 21.77 -3.75 9.41
N LYS A 201 22.11 -3.44 8.15
CA LYS A 201 22.91 -4.34 7.29
C LYS A 201 24.32 -4.57 7.81
N GLY A 202 24.94 -3.57 8.45
CA GLY A 202 26.26 -3.72 9.07
C GLY A 202 26.28 -4.54 10.37
N LYS A 203 25.11 -4.85 10.95
CA LYS A 203 24.97 -5.72 12.14
C LYS A 203 24.61 -7.17 11.79
N GLU A 204 24.12 -7.41 10.57
CA GLU A 204 23.77 -8.75 10.06
C GLU A 204 24.98 -9.48 9.42
N THR A 205 26.14 -8.82 9.28
CA THR A 205 27.43 -9.36 8.83
C THR A 205 28.41 -9.54 9.99
#